data_AF-A0A9W8S0Q7-F1
#
_entry.id   AF-A0A9W8S0Q7-F1
#
_cell.length_a   1.000
_cell.length_b   1.000
_cell.length_c   1.000
_cell.angle_alpha   90.00
_cell.angle_beta   90.00
_cell.angle_gamma   90.00
#
_symmetry.space_group_name_H-M   'P 1'
#
loop_
_entity.id
_entity.type
_entity.pdbx_description
1 polymer ?
#
loop_
_entity_poly.entity_id
_entity_poly.type
_entity_poly.pdbx_seq_one_letter_code
_entity_poly.pdbx_strand_id
1 'polypeptide(L)'
;MGSAAPLTQYAAFVHPDTGLARIGHYDLTQDIIQPLSFISGTPITNLYEVIAAGPSHIIADGETLSVKNVKLLPTISGRDILAVGKNYMEHAKEFNSSGFDSSDKTDRPSHPVIFTKRATSIIAHGEDILPHPEFSQTVDYEGEIGVIIGKAGFRVEEADAWDYVWGYTIINDMTARERQRDHKQFFIGKSPDTFCPIGPIAVSKDNLPATLKVETHVNGELRQSATTEDLIFSIPTLIKTISEGQTLQPGDVIATGTPAGVGIGKKPPVFLQPGDEVSVSVSGLGTLRNRIAVAEAVNPTVEKVSSSSPFQLTNSAKTLSAGIGLTQFNSKSLNYQRLGSGSNQIVFVHGLGGTLDYWTPLISRLSLSDQNTLHLFDLEGHGLSPTHPLSQLSIESFASDIRYIFDAASINSSAPATLFAHSLGCLAAIKFTLDNPGLVEKLVLVGPPPSPLPDAASKGAYARAALVRSKGIGAVVDAVVDAGTSSQTKKSNPLAVTAVRLSLLGQDPESYAKATWALAGATQKLEVEQIKAKTLIITGEEDKVSPPSLCEQYTERIKESKHVVLNGVGHWHVYEDVDGVAEAVKAFI
;
A
#
# COMPACT_ATOMS: atom_id res chain seq x y z
N MET A 1 -39.93 5.68 -14.33
CA MET A 1 -38.49 5.54 -14.03
C MET A 1 -38.25 4.07 -13.79
N GLY A 2 -37.57 3.38 -14.69
CA GLY A 2 -37.26 1.96 -14.51
C GLY A 2 -36.40 1.81 -13.25
N SER A 3 -36.82 0.93 -12.33
CA SER A 3 -36.01 0.54 -11.19
C SER A 3 -34.65 0.09 -11.70
N ALA A 4 -33.57 0.80 -11.35
CA ALA A 4 -32.22 0.31 -11.60
C ALA A 4 -32.10 -1.10 -10.96
N ALA A 5 -31.40 -2.01 -11.62
CA ALA A 5 -31.18 -3.34 -11.08
C ALA A 5 -30.44 -3.24 -9.73
N PRO A 6 -30.79 -4.08 -8.74
CA PRO A 6 -30.19 -4.01 -7.41
C PRO A 6 -28.70 -4.41 -7.46
N LEU A 7 -27.84 -3.59 -6.83
CA LEU A 7 -26.38 -3.76 -6.81
C LEU A 7 -25.94 -4.77 -5.74
N THR A 8 -26.32 -6.04 -5.91
CA THR A 8 -26.27 -7.05 -4.83
C THR A 8 -25.26 -8.18 -5.04
N GLN A 9 -24.70 -8.31 -6.25
CA GLN A 9 -23.68 -9.29 -6.63
C GLN A 9 -22.27 -8.69 -6.51
N TYR A 10 -21.63 -8.81 -5.35
CA TYR A 10 -20.36 -8.13 -5.07
C TYR A 10 -19.16 -8.97 -5.55
N ALA A 11 -18.34 -8.41 -6.43
CA ALA A 11 -17.05 -8.97 -6.85
C ALA A 11 -15.90 -8.06 -6.43
N ALA A 12 -14.79 -8.66 -5.99
CA ALA A 12 -13.54 -7.96 -5.76
C ALA A 12 -12.66 -8.04 -7.01
N PHE A 13 -12.03 -6.92 -7.40
CA PHE A 13 -11.20 -6.85 -8.59
C PHE A 13 -10.10 -5.79 -8.46
N VAL A 14 -9.08 -5.88 -9.30
CA VAL A 14 -8.09 -4.81 -9.51
C VAL A 14 -8.55 -3.94 -10.67
N HIS A 15 -8.77 -2.66 -10.41
CA HIS A 15 -9.18 -1.70 -11.42
C HIS A 15 -8.05 -1.48 -12.46
N PRO A 16 -8.31 -1.62 -13.77
CA PRO A 16 -7.28 -1.68 -14.79
C PRO A 16 -6.45 -0.39 -14.87
N ASP A 17 -7.10 0.77 -14.79
CA ASP A 17 -6.39 2.06 -14.95
C ASP A 17 -5.61 2.49 -13.71
N THR A 18 -6.04 2.08 -12.52
CA THR A 18 -5.46 2.55 -11.25
C THR A 18 -4.60 1.50 -10.55
N GLY A 19 -4.71 0.23 -10.93
CA GLY A 19 -4.05 -0.89 -10.27
C GLY A 19 -4.54 -1.15 -8.83
N LEU A 20 -5.65 -0.51 -8.42
CA LEU A 20 -6.17 -0.58 -7.06
C LEU A 20 -7.24 -1.65 -6.90
N ALA A 21 -7.26 -2.32 -5.74
CA ALA A 21 -8.37 -3.19 -5.35
C ALA A 21 -9.66 -2.39 -5.17
N ARG A 22 -10.77 -2.94 -5.67
CA ARG A 22 -12.11 -2.37 -5.66
C ARG A 22 -13.17 -3.45 -5.46
N ILE A 23 -14.36 -3.01 -5.04
CA ILE A 23 -15.59 -3.80 -5.13
C ILE A 23 -16.48 -3.26 -6.24
N GLY A 24 -17.08 -4.17 -6.99
CA GLY A 24 -18.04 -3.87 -8.05
C GLY A 24 -19.28 -4.76 -7.97
N HIS A 25 -20.36 -4.34 -8.61
CA HIS A 25 -21.49 -5.20 -8.93
C HIS A 25 -21.16 -6.00 -10.20
N TYR A 26 -21.04 -7.32 -10.08
CA TYR A 26 -20.79 -8.20 -11.21
C TYR A 26 -22.13 -8.71 -11.79
N ASP A 27 -22.49 -8.24 -12.97
CA ASP A 27 -23.55 -8.84 -13.78
C ASP A 27 -23.00 -10.09 -14.49
N LEU A 28 -23.30 -11.25 -13.90
CA LEU A 28 -22.89 -12.56 -14.41
C LEU A 28 -23.43 -12.88 -15.81
N THR A 29 -24.53 -12.23 -16.25
CA THR A 29 -25.14 -12.49 -17.56
C THR A 29 -24.43 -11.72 -18.67
N GLN A 30 -24.06 -10.48 -18.37
CA GLN A 30 -23.39 -9.58 -19.32
C GLN A 30 -21.85 -9.68 -19.27
N ASP A 31 -21.31 -10.34 -18.26
CA ASP A 31 -19.87 -10.46 -18.01
C ASP A 31 -19.17 -9.10 -17.80
N ILE A 32 -19.84 -8.24 -17.04
CA ILE A 32 -19.42 -6.87 -16.75
C ILE A 32 -19.44 -6.58 -15.25
N ILE A 33 -18.55 -5.69 -14.82
CA ILE A 33 -18.47 -5.18 -13.46
C ILE A 33 -18.75 -3.69 -13.47
N GLN A 34 -19.77 -3.27 -12.73
CA GLN A 34 -20.01 -1.87 -12.39
C GLN A 34 -19.25 -1.54 -11.09
N PRO A 35 -18.23 -0.68 -11.10
CA PRO A 35 -17.57 -0.27 -9.86
C PRO A 35 -18.55 0.38 -8.88
N LEU A 36 -18.29 0.20 -7.58
CA LEU A 36 -19.14 0.70 -6.51
C LEU A 36 -18.39 1.70 -5.62
N SER A 37 -19.13 2.71 -5.19
CA SER A 37 -18.70 3.72 -4.21
C SER A 37 -19.73 3.83 -3.10
N PHE A 38 -19.33 4.37 -1.97
CA PHE A 38 -20.28 4.85 -0.98
C PHE A 38 -21.04 6.07 -1.52
N ILE A 39 -22.19 6.41 -0.94
CA ILE A 39 -22.96 7.64 -1.28
C ILE A 39 -22.09 8.92 -1.19
N SER A 40 -21.03 8.90 -0.39
CA SER A 40 -20.04 9.98 -0.31
C SER A 40 -19.16 10.14 -1.55
N GLY A 41 -19.23 9.21 -2.51
CA GLY A 41 -18.31 9.12 -3.66
C GLY A 41 -16.99 8.43 -3.34
N THR A 42 -16.81 7.90 -2.13
CA THR A 42 -15.59 7.15 -1.76
C THR A 42 -15.63 5.75 -2.38
N PRO A 43 -14.65 5.34 -3.21
CA PRO A 43 -14.62 4.01 -3.80
C PRO A 43 -14.51 2.92 -2.75
N ILE A 44 -15.29 1.85 -2.92
CA ILE A 44 -15.24 0.68 -2.02
C ILE A 44 -14.06 -0.19 -2.42
N THR A 45 -13.25 -0.59 -1.45
CA THR A 45 -11.96 -1.28 -1.70
C THR A 45 -11.98 -2.76 -1.37
N ASN A 46 -12.88 -3.21 -0.49
CA ASN A 46 -12.96 -4.61 -0.04
C ASN A 46 -14.37 -4.97 0.47
N LEU A 47 -14.66 -6.27 0.64
CA LEU A 47 -16.00 -6.71 1.07
C LEU A 47 -16.30 -6.39 2.54
N TYR A 48 -15.30 -6.26 3.41
CA TYR A 48 -15.51 -5.89 4.81
C TYR A 48 -16.19 -4.51 4.94
N GLU A 49 -15.83 -3.58 4.06
CA GLU A 49 -16.48 -2.27 3.92
C GLU A 49 -17.97 -2.39 3.51
N VAL A 50 -18.30 -3.28 2.58
CA VAL A 50 -19.69 -3.57 2.18
C VAL A 50 -20.50 -4.13 3.36
N ILE A 51 -19.92 -5.07 4.10
CA ILE A 51 -20.56 -5.71 5.26
C ILE A 51 -20.84 -4.66 6.35
N ALA A 52 -19.86 -3.80 6.64
CA ALA A 52 -19.98 -2.78 7.68
C ALA A 52 -20.95 -1.64 7.32
N ALA A 53 -20.95 -1.21 6.05
CA ALA A 53 -21.79 -0.10 5.60
C ALA A 53 -23.23 -0.52 5.32
N GLY A 54 -23.46 -1.71 4.76
CA GLY A 54 -24.76 -2.16 4.29
C GLY A 54 -25.19 -1.55 2.95
N PRO A 55 -26.15 -2.19 2.25
CA PRO A 55 -26.47 -1.89 0.85
C PRO A 55 -27.08 -0.49 0.64
N SER A 56 -27.73 0.10 1.65
CA SER A 56 -28.34 1.43 1.55
C SER A 56 -27.32 2.56 1.42
N HIS A 57 -26.03 2.29 1.64
CA HIS A 57 -24.95 3.27 1.57
C HIS A 57 -24.10 3.15 0.30
N ILE A 58 -24.48 2.26 -0.63
CA ILE A 58 -23.68 1.88 -1.79
C ILE A 58 -24.38 2.30 -3.08
N ILE A 59 -23.62 2.90 -3.99
CA ILE A 59 -24.08 3.35 -5.30
C ILE A 59 -23.14 2.84 -6.40
N ALA A 60 -23.67 2.77 -7.62
CA ALA A 60 -22.84 2.59 -8.81
C ALA A 60 -22.02 3.85 -9.07
N ASP A 61 -20.75 3.68 -9.42
CA ASP A 61 -19.83 4.78 -9.73
C ASP A 61 -18.85 4.37 -10.84
N GLY A 62 -18.47 5.31 -11.70
CA GLY A 62 -17.57 5.07 -12.83
C GLY A 62 -18.17 4.27 -14.00
N GLU A 63 -17.32 4.02 -15.00
CA GLU A 63 -17.67 3.25 -16.19
C GLU A 63 -17.76 1.75 -15.88
N THR A 64 -18.70 1.06 -16.53
CA THR A 64 -18.79 -0.39 -16.46
C THR A 64 -17.61 -1.03 -17.19
N LEU A 65 -16.97 -2.01 -16.55
CA LEU A 65 -15.78 -2.69 -17.05
C LEU A 65 -16.13 -4.10 -17.53
N SER A 66 -15.55 -4.55 -18.64
CA SER A 66 -15.60 -5.96 -19.00
C SER A 66 -14.72 -6.77 -18.04
N VAL A 67 -15.22 -7.92 -17.57
CA VAL A 67 -14.48 -8.79 -16.65
C VAL A 67 -13.15 -9.26 -17.25
N LYS A 68 -13.08 -9.40 -18.57
CA LYS A 68 -11.85 -9.78 -19.30
C LYS A 68 -10.71 -8.76 -19.16
N ASN A 69 -11.04 -7.52 -18.82
CA ASN A 69 -10.07 -6.43 -18.66
C ASN A 69 -9.69 -6.18 -17.21
N VAL A 70 -10.27 -6.91 -16.25
CA VAL A 70 -9.93 -6.78 -14.83
C VAL A 70 -9.30 -8.05 -14.30
N LYS A 71 -8.48 -7.92 -13.26
CA LYS A 71 -8.04 -9.08 -12.48
C LYS A 71 -9.03 -9.29 -11.34
N LEU A 72 -9.79 -10.37 -11.38
CA LEU A 72 -10.64 -10.76 -10.25
C LEU A 72 -9.77 -11.12 -9.04
N LEU A 73 -10.27 -10.79 -7.86
CA LEU A 73 -9.70 -11.13 -6.56
C LEU A 73 -10.66 -12.09 -5.84
N PRO A 74 -10.20 -12.85 -4.83
CA PRO A 74 -11.11 -13.56 -3.96
C PRO A 74 -12.11 -12.56 -3.36
N THR A 75 -13.39 -12.92 -3.33
CA THR A 75 -14.46 -12.02 -2.84
C THR A 75 -14.21 -11.56 -1.41
N ILE A 76 -13.60 -12.43 -0.60
CA ILE A 76 -13.12 -12.14 0.75
C ILE A 76 -11.85 -12.95 1.04
N SER A 77 -10.89 -12.35 1.72
CA SER A 77 -9.60 -12.96 2.06
C SER A 77 -8.95 -12.29 3.28
N GLY A 78 -7.78 -12.78 3.70
CA GLY A 78 -7.01 -12.21 4.80
C GLY A 78 -7.26 -12.84 6.18
N ARG A 79 -8.21 -13.78 6.27
CA ARG A 79 -8.46 -14.59 7.46
C ARG A 79 -8.54 -16.07 7.09
N ASP A 80 -8.20 -16.94 8.04
CA ASP A 80 -8.40 -18.38 7.87
C ASP A 80 -9.90 -18.68 7.77
N ILE A 81 -10.26 -19.66 6.94
CA ILE A 81 -11.66 -20.08 6.76
C ILE A 81 -11.98 -21.13 7.81
N LEU A 82 -13.08 -20.95 8.53
CA LEU A 82 -13.64 -21.98 9.42
C LEU A 82 -14.35 -23.00 8.54
N ALA A 83 -14.02 -24.28 8.65
CA ALA A 83 -14.53 -25.31 7.76
C ALA A 83 -15.10 -26.49 8.54
N VAL A 84 -16.13 -27.13 7.97
CA VAL A 84 -16.89 -28.19 8.63
C VAL A 84 -16.73 -29.52 7.89
N GLY A 85 -16.19 -30.52 8.57
CA GLY A 85 -16.04 -31.86 8.03
C GLY A 85 -17.33 -32.67 8.12
N LYS A 86 -17.56 -33.56 7.14
CA LYS A 86 -18.62 -34.59 7.15
C LYS A 86 -20.03 -34.04 7.44
N ASN A 87 -20.39 -32.90 6.84
CA ASN A 87 -21.68 -32.26 7.12
C ASN A 87 -22.83 -32.65 6.18
N TYR A 88 -22.65 -33.67 5.32
CA TYR A 88 -23.70 -34.29 4.51
C TYR A 88 -23.72 -35.78 4.79
N MET A 89 -24.90 -36.37 5.02
CA MET A 89 -25.04 -37.77 5.45
C MET A 89 -24.41 -38.77 4.46
N GLU A 90 -24.70 -38.61 3.17
CA GLU A 90 -24.17 -39.52 2.15
C GLU A 90 -22.66 -39.36 1.96
N HIS A 91 -22.13 -38.14 2.13
CA HIS A 91 -20.69 -37.90 2.10
C HIS A 91 -20.00 -38.54 3.30
N ALA A 92 -20.59 -38.45 4.49
CA ALA A 92 -20.01 -39.03 5.69
C ALA A 92 -19.89 -40.57 5.59
N LYS A 93 -20.91 -41.23 5.01
CA LYS A 93 -20.87 -42.67 4.68
C LYS A 93 -19.81 -43.00 3.62
N GLU A 94 -19.73 -42.20 2.56
CA GLU A 94 -18.75 -42.34 1.47
C GLU A 94 -17.31 -42.26 1.99
N PHE A 95 -17.02 -41.24 2.82
CA PHE A 95 -15.70 -41.02 3.39
C PHE A 95 -15.30 -42.11 4.39
N ASN A 96 -16.19 -42.52 5.30
CA ASN A 96 -15.92 -43.64 6.23
C ASN A 96 -15.58 -44.93 5.47
N SER A 97 -16.32 -45.20 4.38
CA SER A 97 -16.11 -46.37 3.52
C SER A 97 -14.81 -46.34 2.71
N SER A 98 -14.14 -45.19 2.60
CA SER A 98 -12.92 -45.02 1.78
C SER A 98 -11.65 -45.59 2.43
N GLY A 99 -11.65 -45.79 3.76
CA GLY A 99 -10.47 -46.18 4.52
C GLY A 99 -9.47 -45.04 4.80
N PHE A 100 -9.80 -43.80 4.41
CA PHE A 100 -9.01 -42.60 4.74
C PHE A 100 -9.55 -41.85 5.98
N ASP A 101 -10.61 -42.36 6.60
CA ASP A 101 -11.15 -41.81 7.84
C ASP A 101 -10.30 -42.22 9.05
N SER A 102 -9.52 -41.28 9.56
CA SER A 102 -8.70 -41.46 10.77
C SER A 102 -9.34 -40.90 12.04
N SER A 103 -10.56 -40.35 11.93
CA SER A 103 -11.19 -39.52 12.97
C SER A 103 -12.34 -40.20 13.72
N ASP A 104 -13.10 -41.12 13.09
CA ASP A 104 -14.13 -41.92 13.77
C ASP A 104 -14.62 -43.10 12.92
N LYS A 105 -15.21 -44.14 13.53
CA LYS A 105 -15.84 -45.27 12.82
C LYS A 105 -17.36 -45.13 12.62
N THR A 106 -17.93 -43.99 13.00
CA THR A 106 -19.38 -43.75 12.95
C THR A 106 -19.73 -42.85 11.78
N ASP A 107 -20.79 -43.20 11.04
CA ASP A 107 -21.19 -42.50 9.82
C ASP A 107 -21.76 -41.10 10.08
N ARG A 108 -22.28 -40.83 11.28
CA ARG A 108 -22.83 -39.52 11.65
C ARG A 108 -22.06 -38.96 12.85
N PRO A 109 -21.33 -37.83 12.71
CA PRO A 109 -20.70 -37.16 13.84
C PRO A 109 -21.74 -36.73 14.88
N SER A 110 -21.37 -36.77 16.16
CA SER A 110 -22.23 -36.28 17.26
C SER A 110 -22.20 -34.76 17.41
N HIS A 111 -21.10 -34.12 16.98
CA HIS A 111 -20.88 -32.68 17.01
C HIS A 111 -20.25 -32.24 15.67
N PRO A 112 -20.41 -30.97 15.27
CA PRO A 112 -19.71 -30.44 14.11
C PRO A 112 -18.19 -30.62 14.20
N VAL A 113 -17.58 -31.19 13.16
CA VAL A 113 -16.11 -31.33 13.08
C VAL A 113 -15.55 -30.04 12.49
N ILE A 114 -15.01 -29.17 13.35
CA ILE A 114 -14.47 -27.87 12.93
C ILE A 114 -12.95 -27.96 12.69
N PHE A 115 -12.51 -27.45 11.55
CA PHE A 115 -11.10 -27.23 11.23
C PHE A 115 -10.93 -25.89 10.51
N THR A 116 -9.71 -25.57 10.08
CA THR A 116 -9.45 -24.34 9.32
C THR A 116 -8.73 -24.60 8.01
N LYS A 117 -8.93 -23.69 7.05
CA LYS A 117 -8.09 -23.53 5.87
C LYS A 117 -7.28 -22.26 6.01
N ARG A 118 -5.97 -22.34 5.80
CA ARG A 118 -5.06 -21.18 5.93
C ARG A 118 -5.41 -20.08 4.93
N ALA A 119 -5.39 -18.83 5.36
CA ALA A 119 -5.68 -17.66 4.53
C ALA A 119 -4.80 -17.57 3.26
N THR A 120 -3.56 -18.07 3.31
CA THR A 120 -2.63 -18.09 2.17
C THR A 120 -3.05 -19.07 1.07
N SER A 121 -3.92 -20.04 1.39
CA SER A 121 -4.47 -20.95 0.38
C SER A 121 -5.56 -20.33 -0.49
N ILE A 122 -6.03 -19.12 -0.14
CA ILE A 122 -7.15 -18.47 -0.82
C ILE A 122 -6.74 -17.95 -2.20
N ILE A 123 -7.48 -18.34 -3.23
CA ILE A 123 -7.32 -17.86 -4.61
C ILE A 123 -8.64 -17.43 -5.23
N ALA A 124 -8.56 -16.59 -6.26
CA ALA A 124 -9.74 -16.04 -6.92
C ALA A 124 -10.35 -17.03 -7.93
N HIS A 125 -11.56 -16.72 -8.40
CA HIS A 125 -12.10 -17.32 -9.61
C HIS A 125 -11.12 -17.14 -10.79
N GLY A 126 -10.85 -18.23 -11.52
CA GLY A 126 -9.97 -18.24 -12.69
C GLY A 126 -8.48 -18.33 -12.39
N GLU A 127 -8.04 -18.22 -11.12
CA GLU A 127 -6.65 -18.50 -10.75
C GLU A 127 -6.39 -20.02 -10.74
N ASP A 128 -5.18 -20.44 -11.08
CA ASP A 128 -4.79 -21.85 -11.11
C ASP A 128 -4.60 -22.43 -9.69
N ILE A 129 -4.95 -23.70 -9.53
CA ILE A 129 -4.69 -24.50 -8.34
C ILE A 129 -3.41 -25.31 -8.57
N LEU A 130 -2.43 -25.17 -7.70
CA LEU A 130 -1.18 -25.94 -7.78
C LEU A 130 -1.41 -27.40 -7.40
N PRO A 131 -0.91 -28.38 -8.18
CA PRO A 131 -1.07 -29.80 -7.85
C PRO A 131 -0.20 -30.28 -6.68
N HIS A 132 0.87 -29.55 -6.33
CA HIS A 132 1.84 -29.91 -5.28
C HIS A 132 2.30 -31.39 -5.33
N PRO A 133 2.88 -31.88 -6.44
CA PRO A 133 3.12 -33.31 -6.66
C PRO A 133 4.12 -33.93 -5.67
N GLU A 134 5.06 -33.14 -5.13
CA GLU A 134 5.99 -33.59 -4.08
C GLU A 134 5.30 -33.70 -2.70
N PHE A 135 4.16 -33.03 -2.54
CA PHE A 135 3.37 -33.04 -1.31
C PHE A 135 2.31 -34.13 -1.32
N SER A 136 1.51 -34.29 -2.37
CA SER A 136 0.52 -35.38 -2.45
C SER A 136 0.16 -35.73 -3.89
N GLN A 137 -0.27 -36.99 -4.09
CA GLN A 137 -0.79 -37.50 -5.37
C GLN A 137 -2.32 -37.71 -5.32
N THR A 138 -2.97 -37.20 -4.27
CA THR A 138 -4.39 -37.45 -3.98
C THR A 138 -5.19 -36.16 -3.83
N VAL A 139 -4.94 -35.22 -4.74
CA VAL A 139 -5.65 -33.94 -4.80
C VAL A 139 -7.09 -34.16 -5.21
N ASP A 140 -8.02 -33.63 -4.42
CA ASP A 140 -9.46 -33.84 -4.56
C ASP A 140 -10.23 -32.51 -4.43
N TYR A 141 -11.43 -32.47 -4.99
CA TYR A 141 -12.34 -31.33 -4.96
C TYR A 141 -13.43 -31.51 -3.91
N GLU A 142 -13.90 -30.40 -3.35
CA GLU A 142 -15.03 -30.37 -2.43
C GLU A 142 -15.80 -29.06 -2.63
N GLY A 143 -16.85 -29.07 -3.45
CA GLY A 143 -17.68 -27.88 -3.65
C GLY A 143 -18.51 -27.58 -2.41
N GLU A 144 -18.46 -26.34 -1.93
CA GLU A 144 -19.13 -25.91 -0.69
C GLU A 144 -19.78 -24.53 -0.81
N ILE A 145 -20.72 -24.31 0.11
CA ILE A 145 -21.34 -23.01 0.36
C ILE A 145 -20.57 -22.34 1.50
N GLY A 146 -20.06 -21.14 1.26
CA GLY A 146 -19.42 -20.31 2.28
C GLY A 146 -20.43 -19.34 2.88
N VAL A 147 -20.66 -19.42 4.20
CA VAL A 147 -21.47 -18.46 4.96
C VAL A 147 -20.58 -17.32 5.43
N ILE A 148 -20.94 -16.08 5.12
CA ILE A 148 -20.20 -14.88 5.53
C ILE A 148 -20.90 -14.25 6.73
N ILE A 149 -20.17 -14.09 7.84
CA ILE A 149 -20.66 -13.47 9.06
C ILE A 149 -20.73 -11.94 8.90
N GLY A 150 -21.84 -11.33 9.30
CA GLY A 150 -22.08 -9.88 9.24
C GLY A 150 -21.89 -9.13 10.55
N LYS A 151 -21.93 -9.84 11.68
CA LYS A 151 -21.95 -9.24 13.01
C LYS A 151 -21.00 -9.97 13.96
N ALA A 152 -20.36 -9.23 14.86
CA ALA A 152 -19.57 -9.83 15.91
C ALA A 152 -20.46 -10.59 16.91
N GLY A 153 -20.10 -11.82 17.29
CA GLY A 153 -20.92 -12.67 18.16
C GLY A 153 -20.12 -13.64 19.02
N PHE A 154 -20.54 -13.83 20.27
CA PHE A 154 -19.99 -14.79 21.21
C PHE A 154 -21.15 -15.43 21.95
N ARG A 155 -21.19 -16.78 22.03
CA ARG A 155 -22.30 -17.57 22.55
C ARG A 155 -23.64 -17.19 21.90
N VAL A 156 -23.67 -17.22 20.58
CA VAL A 156 -24.86 -16.95 19.78
C VAL A 156 -25.82 -18.12 19.90
N GLU A 157 -27.07 -17.86 20.26
CA GLU A 157 -28.12 -18.89 20.28
C GLU A 157 -28.57 -19.24 18.86
N GLU A 158 -29.02 -20.49 18.65
CA GLU A 158 -29.48 -20.96 17.33
C GLU A 158 -30.63 -20.10 16.76
N ALA A 159 -31.53 -19.62 17.63
CA ALA A 159 -32.66 -18.77 17.23
C ALA A 159 -32.22 -17.42 16.65
N ASP A 160 -31.07 -16.91 17.09
CA ASP A 160 -30.55 -15.60 16.70
C ASP A 160 -29.51 -15.70 15.57
N ALA A 161 -29.03 -16.91 15.26
CA ALA A 161 -27.89 -17.14 14.38
C ALA A 161 -28.07 -16.52 12.98
N TRP A 162 -29.29 -16.48 12.45
CA TRP A 162 -29.56 -15.87 11.14
C TRP A 162 -29.30 -14.36 11.10
N ASP A 163 -29.37 -13.66 12.23
CA ASP A 163 -29.04 -12.23 12.32
C ASP A 163 -27.53 -11.97 12.22
N TYR A 164 -26.71 -13.01 12.39
CA TYR A 164 -25.26 -12.95 12.25
C TYR A 164 -24.81 -13.27 10.82
N VAL A 165 -25.68 -13.80 9.96
CA VAL A 165 -25.35 -14.09 8.57
C VAL A 165 -25.55 -12.84 7.72
N TRP A 166 -24.47 -12.35 7.10
CA TRP A 166 -24.56 -11.29 6.09
C TRP A 166 -25.00 -11.87 4.74
N GLY A 167 -24.39 -12.99 4.33
CA GLY A 167 -24.59 -13.53 3.00
C GLY A 167 -23.73 -14.75 2.72
N TYR A 168 -23.54 -15.04 1.44
CA TYR A 168 -22.92 -16.26 0.97
C TYR A 168 -21.94 -16.03 -0.18
N THR A 169 -20.98 -16.94 -0.33
CA THR A 169 -20.05 -17.08 -1.47
C THR A 169 -19.85 -18.58 -1.77
N ILE A 170 -19.20 -18.92 -2.89
CA ILE A 170 -18.82 -20.29 -3.20
C ILE A 170 -17.39 -20.54 -2.70
N ILE A 171 -17.14 -21.75 -2.18
CA ILE A 171 -15.81 -22.23 -1.79
C ILE A 171 -15.56 -23.58 -2.44
N ASN A 172 -14.33 -23.83 -2.87
CA ASN A 172 -13.86 -25.18 -3.17
C ASN A 172 -12.85 -25.60 -2.11
N ASP A 173 -13.21 -26.55 -1.24
CA ASP A 173 -12.35 -27.08 -0.18
C ASP A 173 -11.39 -28.16 -0.73
N MET A 174 -10.45 -27.71 -1.57
CA MET A 174 -9.45 -28.61 -2.16
C MET A 174 -8.69 -29.37 -1.08
N THR A 175 -8.46 -30.66 -1.33
CA THR A 175 -7.96 -31.57 -0.30
C THR A 175 -6.86 -32.49 -0.83
N ALA A 176 -5.75 -32.57 -0.10
CA ALA A 176 -4.74 -33.61 -0.26
C ALA A 176 -5.08 -34.78 0.68
N ARG A 177 -5.75 -35.81 0.17
CA ARG A 177 -6.38 -36.86 0.99
C ARG A 177 -5.40 -37.69 1.82
N GLU A 178 -4.25 -38.04 1.27
CA GLU A 178 -3.16 -38.70 2.01
C GLU A 178 -2.76 -37.90 3.23
N ARG A 179 -2.56 -36.59 3.05
CA ARG A 179 -2.11 -35.69 4.13
C ARG A 179 -3.21 -35.44 5.15
N GLN A 180 -4.46 -35.36 4.72
CA GLN A 180 -5.62 -35.34 5.61
C GLN A 180 -5.63 -36.58 6.53
N ARG A 181 -5.46 -37.78 5.96
CA ARG A 181 -5.43 -39.04 6.71
C ARG A 181 -4.23 -39.11 7.65
N ASP A 182 -3.02 -38.90 7.12
CA ASP A 182 -1.75 -39.16 7.80
C ASP A 182 -1.56 -38.26 9.03
N HIS A 183 -2.02 -37.01 8.95
CA HIS A 183 -1.85 -36.03 10.02
C HIS A 183 -3.00 -36.03 11.04
N LYS A 184 -4.09 -36.75 10.78
CA LYS A 184 -5.34 -36.82 11.57
C LYS A 184 -6.10 -35.50 11.71
N GLN A 185 -5.40 -34.42 12.04
CA GLN A 185 -5.89 -33.06 11.95
C GLN A 185 -5.92 -32.64 10.48
N PHE A 186 -7.08 -32.19 9.98
CA PHE A 186 -7.29 -31.97 8.55
C PHE A 186 -6.50 -30.78 8.00
N PHE A 187 -6.07 -29.84 8.86
CA PHE A 187 -5.43 -28.58 8.48
C PHE A 187 -4.35 -28.72 7.39
N ILE A 188 -3.38 -29.64 7.56
CA ILE A 188 -2.27 -29.82 6.61
C ILE A 188 -2.75 -30.33 5.25
N GLY A 189 -3.75 -31.21 5.20
CA GLY A 189 -4.34 -31.67 3.94
C GLY A 189 -5.26 -30.65 3.27
N LYS A 190 -5.72 -29.64 4.03
CA LYS A 190 -6.74 -28.66 3.62
C LYS A 190 -6.18 -27.26 3.37
N SER A 191 -4.92 -27.01 3.72
CA SER A 191 -4.28 -25.68 3.65
C SER A 191 -3.05 -25.53 2.75
N PRO A 192 -2.68 -26.45 1.81
CA PRO A 192 -1.68 -26.11 0.81
C PRO A 192 -2.02 -24.82 0.07
N ASP A 193 -1.01 -24.08 -0.36
CA ASP A 193 -1.23 -22.86 -1.14
C ASP A 193 -2.14 -23.16 -2.34
N THR A 194 -3.04 -22.24 -2.68
CA THR A 194 -4.11 -22.36 -3.71
C THR A 194 -5.26 -23.35 -3.42
N PHE A 195 -5.30 -24.04 -2.28
CA PHE A 195 -6.36 -25.02 -1.98
C PHE A 195 -7.68 -24.42 -1.47
N CYS A 196 -7.84 -23.10 -1.48
CA CYS A 196 -9.10 -22.45 -1.09
C CYS A 196 -9.60 -21.47 -2.15
N PRO A 197 -10.00 -21.91 -3.34
CA PRO A 197 -10.74 -21.05 -4.25
C PRO A 197 -12.01 -20.48 -3.59
N ILE A 198 -12.21 -19.15 -3.70
CA ILE A 198 -13.40 -18.44 -3.19
C ILE A 198 -13.88 -17.42 -4.23
N GLY A 199 -15.18 -17.41 -4.53
CA GLY A 199 -15.82 -16.44 -5.42
C GLY A 199 -16.89 -17.07 -6.33
N PRO A 200 -17.19 -16.51 -7.52
CA PRO A 200 -16.70 -15.25 -8.07
C PRO A 200 -17.37 -14.02 -7.43
N ILE A 201 -18.51 -14.19 -6.78
CA ILE A 201 -19.28 -13.14 -6.14
C ILE A 201 -19.69 -13.51 -4.71
N ALA A 202 -19.94 -12.49 -3.90
CA ALA A 202 -20.61 -12.62 -2.63
C ALA A 202 -21.96 -11.90 -2.69
N VAL A 203 -23.01 -12.50 -2.13
CA VAL A 203 -24.39 -11.96 -2.19
C VAL A 203 -25.00 -11.99 -0.80
N SER A 204 -25.65 -10.89 -0.41
CA SER A 204 -26.40 -10.84 0.86
C SER A 204 -27.52 -11.89 0.89
N LYS A 205 -27.75 -12.49 2.07
CA LYS A 205 -28.73 -13.57 2.26
C LYS A 205 -30.14 -13.19 1.77
N ASP A 206 -30.51 -11.92 1.86
CA ASP A 206 -31.85 -11.43 1.51
C ASP A 206 -32.10 -11.42 -0.01
N ASN A 207 -31.05 -11.58 -0.82
CA ASN A 207 -31.10 -11.61 -2.28
C ASN A 207 -30.92 -13.03 -2.85
N LEU A 208 -30.99 -14.05 -2.01
CA LEU A 208 -30.81 -15.45 -2.36
C LEU A 208 -32.02 -16.29 -1.95
N PRO A 209 -32.27 -17.45 -2.59
CA PRO A 209 -33.30 -18.37 -2.13
C PRO A 209 -32.94 -18.94 -0.75
N ALA A 210 -33.96 -19.28 0.04
CA ALA A 210 -33.77 -19.86 1.38
C ALA A 210 -33.00 -21.19 1.35
N THR A 211 -33.20 -21.98 0.30
CA THR A 211 -32.48 -23.23 0.05
C THR A 211 -31.53 -23.04 -1.12
N LEU A 212 -30.24 -23.26 -0.86
CA LEU A 212 -29.17 -23.15 -1.86
C LEU A 212 -28.80 -24.54 -2.36
N LYS A 213 -28.74 -24.71 -3.68
CA LYS A 213 -28.20 -25.92 -4.32
C LYS A 213 -26.73 -25.72 -4.65
N VAL A 214 -25.89 -26.70 -4.37
CA VAL A 214 -24.47 -26.74 -4.76
C VAL A 214 -24.23 -27.89 -5.73
N GLU A 215 -23.48 -27.62 -6.79
CA GLU A 215 -23.07 -28.62 -7.78
C GLU A 215 -21.60 -28.46 -8.15
N THR A 216 -20.88 -29.58 -8.21
CA THR A 216 -19.47 -29.60 -8.65
C THR A 216 -19.34 -30.41 -9.91
N HIS A 217 -18.64 -29.86 -10.91
CA HIS A 217 -18.26 -30.56 -12.12
C HIS A 217 -16.75 -30.60 -12.28
N VAL A 218 -16.23 -31.72 -12.79
CA VAL A 218 -14.83 -31.85 -13.21
C VAL A 218 -14.80 -32.11 -14.70
N ASN A 219 -14.16 -31.24 -15.47
CA ASN A 219 -14.14 -31.29 -16.94
C ASN A 219 -15.56 -31.41 -17.56
N GLY A 220 -16.54 -30.76 -16.94
CA GLY A 220 -17.96 -30.80 -17.34
C GLY A 220 -18.74 -32.03 -16.89
N GLU A 221 -18.12 -33.05 -16.27
CA GLU A 221 -18.82 -34.19 -15.66
C GLU A 221 -19.37 -33.78 -14.29
N LEU A 222 -20.68 -33.90 -14.07
CA LEU A 222 -21.29 -33.68 -12.75
C LEU A 222 -20.76 -34.71 -11.74
N ARG A 223 -20.22 -34.23 -10.63
CA ARG A 223 -19.63 -35.04 -9.57
C ARG A 223 -20.40 -34.96 -8.26
N GLN A 224 -20.84 -33.77 -7.85
CA GLN A 224 -21.56 -33.52 -6.59
C GLN A 224 -22.83 -32.74 -6.89
N SER A 225 -23.92 -33.03 -6.18
CA SER A 225 -25.19 -32.29 -6.27
C SER A 225 -25.98 -32.49 -4.98
N ALA A 226 -26.23 -31.42 -4.22
CA ALA A 226 -27.07 -31.44 -3.02
C ALA A 226 -27.55 -30.03 -2.67
N THR A 227 -28.32 -29.91 -1.58
CA THR A 227 -28.87 -28.65 -1.09
C THR A 227 -28.50 -28.40 0.38
N THR A 228 -28.67 -27.17 0.84
CA THR A 228 -28.50 -26.82 2.26
C THR A 228 -29.47 -27.53 3.21
N GLU A 229 -30.56 -28.12 2.69
CA GLU A 229 -31.48 -28.95 3.48
C GLU A 229 -30.87 -30.33 3.83
N ASP A 230 -29.85 -30.77 3.08
CA ASP A 230 -29.18 -32.06 3.29
C ASP A 230 -28.06 -31.99 4.36
N LEU A 231 -27.84 -30.81 4.97
CA LEU A 231 -26.84 -30.61 6.01
C LEU A 231 -27.19 -31.38 7.30
N ILE A 232 -26.23 -32.10 7.86
CA ILE A 232 -26.38 -32.80 9.14
C ILE A 232 -26.52 -31.79 10.29
N PHE A 233 -25.68 -30.76 10.28
CA PHE A 233 -25.69 -29.63 11.20
C PHE A 233 -26.03 -28.37 10.42
N SER A 234 -27.15 -27.75 10.79
CA SER A 234 -27.65 -26.53 10.15
C SER A 234 -26.70 -25.35 10.35
N ILE A 235 -26.78 -24.33 9.50
CA ILE A 235 -26.01 -23.08 9.64
C ILE A 235 -26.19 -22.46 11.05
N PRO A 236 -27.41 -22.34 11.62
CA PRO A 236 -27.59 -21.94 13.01
C PRO A 236 -26.80 -22.77 14.02
N THR A 237 -26.83 -24.10 13.88
CA THR A 237 -26.09 -25.02 14.76
C THR A 237 -24.58 -24.79 14.67
N LEU A 238 -24.05 -24.54 13.45
CA LEU A 238 -22.64 -24.24 13.24
C LEU A 238 -22.24 -22.93 13.92
N ILE A 239 -23.00 -21.85 13.72
CA ILE A 239 -22.75 -20.53 14.31
C ILE A 239 -22.75 -20.63 15.83
N LYS A 240 -23.75 -21.28 16.42
CA LYS A 240 -23.79 -21.52 17.86
C LYS A 240 -22.56 -22.28 18.34
N THR A 241 -22.29 -23.46 17.76
CA THR A 241 -21.18 -24.34 18.15
C THR A 241 -19.84 -23.60 18.13
N ILE A 242 -19.54 -22.87 17.04
CA ILE A 242 -18.28 -22.12 16.92
C ILE A 242 -18.25 -20.99 17.95
N SER A 243 -19.36 -20.25 18.08
CA SER A 243 -19.41 -19.06 18.93
C SER A 243 -19.41 -19.37 20.43
N GLU A 244 -19.69 -20.60 20.85
CA GLU A 244 -19.74 -21.01 22.27
C GLU A 244 -18.43 -20.69 23.02
N GLY A 245 -17.29 -20.83 22.35
CA GLY A 245 -15.96 -20.58 22.89
C GLY A 245 -15.13 -19.55 22.13
N GLN A 246 -15.58 -19.09 20.96
CA GLN A 246 -14.84 -18.17 20.09
C GLN A 246 -15.71 -16.99 19.66
N THR A 247 -15.14 -15.79 19.56
CA THR A 247 -15.87 -14.64 19.02
C THR A 247 -15.85 -14.68 17.50
N LEU A 248 -17.01 -14.80 16.87
CA LEU A 248 -17.20 -14.58 15.44
C LEU A 248 -17.03 -13.09 15.15
N GLN A 249 -16.42 -12.76 14.02
CA GLN A 249 -16.21 -11.39 13.54
C GLN A 249 -16.90 -11.17 12.19
N PRO A 250 -17.36 -9.94 11.89
CA PRO A 250 -17.81 -9.60 10.54
C PRO A 250 -16.72 -9.91 9.51
N GLY A 251 -17.11 -10.59 8.44
CA GLY A 251 -16.23 -11.11 7.39
C GLY A 251 -15.59 -12.46 7.68
N ASP A 252 -15.82 -13.09 8.84
CA ASP A 252 -15.47 -14.50 9.02
C ASP A 252 -16.31 -15.35 8.07
N VAL A 253 -15.71 -16.43 7.55
CA VAL A 253 -16.35 -17.32 6.59
C VAL A 253 -16.38 -18.74 7.12
N ILE A 254 -17.57 -19.36 7.06
CA ILE A 254 -17.80 -20.76 7.41
C ILE A 254 -18.06 -21.56 6.14
N ALA A 255 -17.13 -22.44 5.76
CA ALA A 255 -17.30 -23.48 4.75
C ALA A 255 -18.14 -24.61 5.35
N THR A 256 -19.37 -24.81 4.84
CA THR A 256 -20.39 -25.62 5.54
C THR A 256 -20.24 -27.12 5.38
N GLY A 257 -19.22 -27.61 4.67
CA GLY A 257 -19.05 -29.01 4.29
C GLY A 257 -19.52 -29.29 2.86
N THR A 258 -19.07 -30.44 2.33
CA THR A 258 -19.30 -30.85 0.94
C THR A 258 -20.25 -32.05 0.79
N PRO A 259 -21.01 -32.16 -0.31
CA PRO A 259 -21.84 -33.32 -0.61
C PRO A 259 -21.05 -34.56 -1.06
N ALA A 260 -21.74 -35.70 -1.18
CA ALA A 260 -21.15 -36.93 -1.71
C ALA A 260 -20.73 -36.77 -3.18
N GLY A 261 -19.78 -37.62 -3.62
CA GLY A 261 -19.26 -37.61 -4.99
C GLY A 261 -17.87 -36.99 -5.12
N VAL A 262 -17.15 -36.88 -4.00
CA VAL A 262 -15.72 -36.54 -4.00
C VAL A 262 -14.91 -37.62 -4.72
N GLY A 263 -13.76 -37.25 -5.27
CA GLY A 263 -12.91 -38.15 -6.05
C GLY A 263 -12.51 -39.42 -5.30
N ILE A 264 -12.22 -39.29 -4.00
CA ILE A 264 -11.86 -40.44 -3.15
C ILE A 264 -13.01 -41.45 -2.95
N GLY A 265 -14.25 -41.02 -3.11
CA GLY A 265 -15.45 -41.86 -2.95
C GLY A 265 -15.76 -42.73 -4.17
N LYS A 266 -15.16 -42.43 -5.33
CA LYS A 266 -15.31 -43.24 -6.55
C LYS A 266 -14.64 -44.61 -6.40
N LYS A 267 -15.07 -45.57 -7.22
CA LYS A 267 -14.52 -46.94 -7.26
C LYS A 267 -14.06 -47.28 -8.69
N PRO A 268 -12.73 -47.27 -8.97
CA PRO A 268 -11.63 -46.86 -8.08
C PRO A 268 -11.65 -45.34 -7.78
N PRO A 269 -10.93 -44.88 -6.73
CA PRO A 269 -10.74 -43.45 -6.47
C PRO A 269 -10.16 -42.72 -7.68
N VAL A 270 -10.61 -41.49 -7.91
CA VAL A 270 -10.15 -40.64 -9.02
C VAL A 270 -9.71 -39.29 -8.45
N PHE A 271 -8.44 -38.95 -8.61
CA PHE A 271 -7.86 -37.69 -8.15
C PHE A 271 -7.58 -36.75 -9.32
N LEU A 272 -7.59 -35.46 -9.02
CA LEU A 272 -7.38 -34.40 -10.01
C LEU A 272 -5.97 -34.46 -10.59
N GLN A 273 -5.87 -34.21 -11.90
CA GLN A 273 -4.63 -34.20 -12.67
C GLN A 273 -4.35 -32.80 -13.22
N PRO A 274 -3.09 -32.47 -13.54
CA PRO A 274 -2.75 -31.25 -14.27
C PRO A 274 -3.62 -31.04 -15.51
N GLY A 275 -4.18 -29.85 -15.64
CA GLY A 275 -5.08 -29.47 -16.73
C GLY A 275 -6.57 -29.67 -16.47
N ASP A 276 -6.96 -30.44 -15.43
CA ASP A 276 -8.36 -30.61 -15.04
C ASP A 276 -8.98 -29.27 -14.62
N GLU A 277 -10.20 -28.99 -15.07
CA GLU A 277 -11.01 -27.86 -14.62
C GLU A 277 -12.03 -28.35 -13.58
N VAL A 278 -12.07 -27.69 -12.43
CA VAL A 278 -13.12 -27.87 -11.43
C VAL A 278 -14.03 -26.65 -11.44
N SER A 279 -15.33 -26.89 -11.51
CA SER A 279 -16.34 -25.84 -11.45
C SER A 279 -17.38 -26.12 -10.38
N VAL A 280 -17.59 -25.18 -9.46
CA VAL A 280 -18.57 -25.25 -8.38
C VAL A 280 -19.63 -24.18 -8.60
N SER A 281 -20.88 -24.58 -8.74
CA SER A 281 -22.01 -23.66 -8.94
C SER A 281 -22.94 -23.68 -7.74
N VAL A 282 -23.41 -22.50 -7.33
CA VAL A 282 -24.40 -22.38 -6.25
C VAL A 282 -25.54 -21.47 -6.69
N SER A 283 -26.78 -21.81 -6.33
CA SER A 283 -27.99 -21.04 -6.64
C SER A 283 -27.80 -19.55 -6.33
N GLY A 284 -27.88 -18.68 -7.35
CA GLY A 284 -27.77 -17.23 -7.19
C GLY A 284 -26.35 -16.67 -6.98
N LEU A 285 -25.31 -17.53 -6.94
CA LEU A 285 -23.91 -17.12 -6.75
C LEU A 285 -23.04 -17.33 -8.01
N GLY A 286 -23.62 -17.85 -9.09
CA GLY A 286 -22.89 -18.15 -10.32
C GLY A 286 -22.03 -19.41 -10.21
N THR A 287 -20.87 -19.40 -10.85
CA THR A 287 -19.94 -20.54 -10.90
C THR A 287 -18.51 -20.11 -10.60
N LEU A 288 -17.89 -20.76 -9.63
CA LEU A 288 -16.46 -20.68 -9.34
C LEU A 288 -15.72 -21.69 -10.21
N ARG A 289 -14.75 -21.25 -11.03
CA ARG A 289 -13.97 -22.11 -11.94
C ARG A 289 -12.49 -21.93 -11.69
N ASN A 290 -11.77 -23.04 -11.56
CA ASN A 290 -10.33 -23.04 -11.39
C ASN A 290 -9.74 -24.28 -12.10
N ARG A 291 -8.53 -24.16 -12.63
CA ARG A 291 -7.83 -25.24 -13.33
C ARG A 291 -6.66 -25.74 -12.48
N ILE A 292 -6.39 -27.03 -12.51
CA ILE A 292 -5.15 -27.57 -11.95
C ILE A 292 -3.98 -27.17 -12.85
N ALA A 293 -3.02 -26.45 -12.28
CA ALA A 293 -1.82 -26.00 -12.96
C ALA A 293 -0.99 -27.19 -13.47
N VAL A 294 -0.04 -26.90 -14.36
CA VAL A 294 1.05 -27.84 -14.68
C VAL A 294 1.90 -28.12 -13.42
N ALA A 295 2.55 -29.29 -13.38
CA ALA A 295 3.29 -29.74 -12.19
C ALA A 295 4.43 -28.79 -11.78
N GLU A 296 5.03 -28.11 -12.75
CA GLU A 296 6.16 -27.19 -12.57
C GLU A 296 5.73 -25.72 -12.35
N ALA A 297 4.44 -25.46 -12.15
CA ALA A 297 3.95 -24.10 -11.95
C ALA A 297 4.59 -23.45 -10.71
N VAL A 298 5.03 -22.20 -10.86
CA VAL A 298 5.60 -21.41 -9.77
C VAL A 298 4.50 -21.07 -8.78
N ASN A 299 4.78 -21.26 -7.48
CA ASN A 299 3.82 -20.89 -6.43
C ASN A 299 3.72 -19.37 -6.28
N PRO A 300 2.60 -18.73 -6.70
CA PRO A 300 2.47 -17.28 -6.64
C PRO A 300 2.29 -16.76 -5.21
N THR A 301 1.96 -17.65 -4.26
CA THR A 301 1.66 -17.29 -2.87
C THR A 301 2.89 -16.76 -2.14
N VAL A 302 4.08 -17.28 -2.45
CA VAL A 302 5.34 -16.82 -1.85
C VAL A 302 5.57 -15.33 -2.15
N GLU A 303 5.38 -14.93 -3.41
CA GLU A 303 5.50 -13.53 -3.83
C GLU A 303 4.36 -12.67 -3.26
N LYS A 304 3.12 -13.18 -3.23
CA LYS A 304 1.98 -12.49 -2.59
C LYS A 304 2.24 -12.21 -1.10
N VAL A 305 2.86 -13.14 -0.37
CA VAL A 305 3.19 -12.96 1.05
C VAL A 305 4.42 -12.08 1.23
N SER A 306 5.48 -12.28 0.45
CA SER A 306 6.73 -11.51 0.59
C SER A 306 6.61 -10.06 0.15
N SER A 307 5.67 -9.74 -0.76
CA SER A 307 5.35 -8.37 -1.15
C SER A 307 4.60 -7.59 -0.06
N SER A 308 4.02 -8.28 0.94
CA SER A 308 3.43 -7.61 2.11
C SER A 308 4.53 -7.19 3.08
N SER A 309 4.81 -5.88 3.14
CA SER A 309 5.75 -5.33 4.11
C SER A 309 5.03 -5.07 5.44
N PRO A 310 5.58 -5.50 6.59
CA PRO A 310 5.07 -5.09 7.89
C PRO A 310 5.43 -3.62 8.20
N PHE A 311 6.33 -3.02 7.42
CA PHE A 311 6.72 -1.63 7.59
C PHE A 311 5.73 -0.70 6.90
N GLN A 312 5.25 0.29 7.66
CA GLN A 312 4.55 1.44 7.09
C GLN A 312 5.56 2.49 6.66
N LEU A 313 5.53 2.85 5.38
CA LEU A 313 6.31 3.97 4.86
C LEU A 313 5.66 5.29 5.29
N THR A 314 6.46 6.23 5.79
CA THR A 314 6.01 7.61 6.00
C THR A 314 5.60 8.24 4.66
N ASN A 315 4.73 9.26 4.67
CA ASN A 315 4.16 9.90 3.48
C ASN A 315 3.41 8.98 2.50
N SER A 316 3.34 7.66 2.73
CA SER A 316 2.60 6.73 1.85
C SER A 316 1.12 7.07 1.72
N ALA A 317 0.51 7.64 2.76
CA ALA A 317 -0.87 8.13 2.72
C ALA A 317 -1.05 9.37 1.82
N LYS A 318 0.04 10.07 1.46
CA LYS A 318 0.02 11.23 0.55
C LYS A 318 0.16 10.81 -0.91
N THR A 319 0.42 9.53 -1.19
CA THR A 319 0.51 8.96 -2.54
C THR A 319 -0.48 7.83 -2.70
N LEU A 320 -1.03 7.64 -3.91
CA LEU A 320 -1.92 6.52 -4.16
C LEU A 320 -1.11 5.21 -4.14
N SER A 321 -1.64 4.17 -3.50
CA SER A 321 -0.99 2.86 -3.37
C SER A 321 0.45 2.89 -2.81
N ALA A 322 0.79 3.89 -1.99
CA ALA A 322 2.13 4.05 -1.44
C ALA A 322 3.25 4.19 -2.50
N GLY A 323 2.95 4.70 -3.70
CA GLY A 323 3.99 4.91 -4.72
C GLY A 323 3.57 5.45 -6.08
N ILE A 324 2.27 5.46 -6.43
CA ILE A 324 1.80 6.04 -7.70
C ILE A 324 2.14 7.54 -7.71
N GLY A 325 2.77 7.98 -8.80
CA GLY A 325 3.25 9.35 -8.99
C GLY A 325 4.68 9.59 -8.51
N LEU A 326 5.35 8.60 -7.90
CA LEU A 326 6.76 8.67 -7.54
C LEU A 326 7.65 8.07 -8.63
N THR A 327 8.88 8.58 -8.73
CA THR A 327 9.92 8.00 -9.59
C THR A 327 10.77 7.03 -8.78
N GLN A 328 10.99 5.82 -9.31
CA GLN A 328 11.87 4.83 -8.69
C GLN A 328 13.34 5.08 -9.04
N PHE A 329 14.18 5.22 -8.03
CA PHE A 329 15.62 5.38 -8.10
C PHE A 329 16.30 4.29 -7.27
N ASN A 330 16.74 3.21 -7.93
CA ASN A 330 17.30 2.04 -7.26
C ASN A 330 16.33 1.49 -6.18
N SER A 331 16.68 1.64 -4.90
CA SER A 331 15.88 1.20 -3.75
C SER A 331 15.00 2.29 -3.14
N LYS A 332 15.01 3.51 -3.68
CA LYS A 332 14.21 4.64 -3.19
C LYS A 332 13.15 5.07 -4.19
N SER A 333 12.02 5.54 -3.68
CA SER A 333 11.01 6.24 -4.47
C SER A 333 11.02 7.70 -4.07
N LEU A 334 11.25 8.61 -5.02
CA LEU A 334 11.25 10.05 -4.76
C LEU A 334 10.21 10.76 -5.61
N ASN A 335 9.60 11.79 -5.05
CA ASN A 335 8.81 12.74 -5.81
C ASN A 335 9.76 13.59 -6.65
N TYR A 336 9.66 13.48 -7.96
CA TYR A 336 10.56 14.11 -8.91
C TYR A 336 9.76 14.68 -10.08
N GLN A 337 10.04 15.94 -10.41
CA GLN A 337 9.41 16.66 -11.50
C GLN A 337 10.48 17.26 -12.42
N ARG A 338 10.27 17.10 -13.72
CA ARG A 338 11.08 17.73 -14.76
C ARG A 338 10.24 18.81 -15.45
N LEU A 339 10.74 20.03 -15.47
CA LEU A 339 10.08 21.17 -16.13
C LEU A 339 10.99 21.77 -17.22
N GLY A 340 10.39 22.29 -18.29
CA GLY A 340 11.13 22.88 -19.41
C GLY A 340 11.87 21.86 -20.29
N SER A 341 12.49 22.36 -21.36
CA SER A 341 13.21 21.54 -22.33
C SER A 341 14.47 22.22 -22.88
N GLY A 342 15.03 23.16 -22.11
CA GLY A 342 16.24 23.87 -22.47
C GLY A 342 17.52 23.04 -22.32
N SER A 343 18.63 23.50 -22.90
CA SER A 343 19.91 22.79 -22.88
C SER A 343 20.59 22.79 -21.50
N ASN A 344 20.41 23.87 -20.75
CA ASN A 344 21.02 24.04 -19.43
C ASN A 344 20.24 23.25 -18.38
N GLN A 345 20.94 22.51 -17.54
CA GLN A 345 20.34 21.70 -16.48
C GLN A 345 20.42 22.45 -15.15
N ILE A 346 19.28 22.59 -14.45
CA ILE A 346 19.22 23.21 -13.12
C ILE A 346 18.55 22.23 -12.16
N VAL A 347 19.23 21.91 -11.07
CA VAL A 347 18.71 21.00 -10.02
C VAL A 347 18.42 21.79 -8.75
N PHE A 348 17.26 21.55 -8.14
CA PHE A 348 16.78 22.28 -6.97
C PHE A 348 16.64 21.37 -5.75
N VAL A 349 17.30 21.74 -4.64
CA VAL A 349 17.31 20.99 -3.37
C VAL A 349 16.72 21.86 -2.26
N HIS A 350 15.58 21.47 -1.71
CA HIS A 350 14.93 22.23 -0.63
C HIS A 350 15.58 21.98 0.75
N GLY A 351 15.23 22.82 1.73
CA GLY A 351 15.70 22.72 3.11
C GLY A 351 14.84 21.84 4.03
N LEU A 352 15.24 21.77 5.31
CA LEU A 352 14.51 21.04 6.35
C LEU A 352 13.09 21.61 6.50
N GLY A 353 12.10 20.75 6.36
CA GLY A 353 10.70 21.15 6.43
C GLY A 353 10.18 21.91 5.20
N GLY A 354 10.97 21.96 4.13
CA GLY A 354 10.54 22.38 2.79
C GLY A 354 10.05 21.21 1.94
N THR A 355 9.65 21.54 0.72
CA THR A 355 9.38 20.61 -0.39
C THR A 355 9.94 21.23 -1.67
N LEU A 356 9.83 20.53 -2.79
CA LEU A 356 10.18 21.06 -4.10
C LEU A 356 9.51 22.40 -4.43
N ASP A 357 8.32 22.66 -3.86
CA ASP A 357 7.55 23.89 -4.06
C ASP A 357 8.16 25.14 -3.41
N TYR A 358 9.20 24.98 -2.57
CA TYR A 358 9.98 26.12 -2.06
C TYR A 358 10.54 26.99 -3.19
N TRP A 359 10.86 26.37 -4.33
CA TRP A 359 11.50 27.05 -5.45
C TRP A 359 10.52 27.66 -6.45
N THR A 360 9.23 27.33 -6.37
CA THR A 360 8.21 27.77 -7.32
C THR A 360 8.17 29.30 -7.50
N PRO A 361 8.18 30.13 -6.43
CA PRO A 361 8.19 31.59 -6.60
C PRO A 361 9.39 32.09 -7.40
N LEU A 362 10.59 31.56 -7.12
CA LEU A 362 11.82 31.96 -7.81
C LEU A 362 11.81 31.53 -9.28
N ILE A 363 11.38 30.30 -9.55
CA ILE A 363 11.27 29.74 -10.91
C ILE A 363 10.34 30.60 -11.76
N SER A 364 9.16 30.95 -11.24
CA SER A 364 8.21 31.83 -11.92
C SER A 364 8.75 33.24 -12.09
N ARG A 365 9.42 33.79 -11.07
CA ARG A 365 9.93 35.17 -11.11
C ARG A 365 11.02 35.38 -12.16
N LEU A 366 11.84 34.37 -12.40
CA LEU A 366 12.95 34.37 -13.35
C LEU A 366 12.62 33.69 -14.69
N SER A 367 11.42 33.13 -14.86
CA SER A 367 11.03 32.34 -16.03
C SER A 367 12.03 31.23 -16.36
N LEU A 368 12.54 30.53 -15.34
CA LEU A 368 13.67 29.60 -15.52
C LEU A 368 13.34 28.42 -16.44
N SER A 369 12.08 28.00 -16.52
CA SER A 369 11.65 26.87 -17.36
C SER A 369 11.69 27.16 -18.86
N ASP A 370 11.74 28.43 -19.26
CA ASP A 370 11.63 28.82 -20.68
C ASP A 370 12.90 28.50 -21.47
N GLN A 371 14.06 28.53 -20.79
CA GLN A 371 15.39 28.37 -21.41
C GLN A 371 16.20 27.21 -20.82
N ASN A 372 15.71 26.58 -19.74
CA ASN A 372 16.44 25.55 -19.02
C ASN A 372 15.57 24.30 -18.85
N THR A 373 16.21 23.18 -18.55
CA THR A 373 15.56 21.99 -17.99
C THR A 373 15.75 22.03 -16.48
N LEU A 374 14.66 22.04 -15.73
CA LEU A 374 14.64 22.10 -14.28
C LEU A 374 14.33 20.72 -13.70
N HIS A 375 15.07 20.34 -12.66
CA HIS A 375 14.91 19.10 -11.92
C HIS A 375 14.56 19.44 -10.47
N LEU A 376 13.30 19.22 -10.13
CA LEU A 376 12.74 19.47 -8.81
C LEU A 376 12.44 18.14 -8.15
N PHE A 377 12.75 18.00 -6.86
CA PHE A 377 12.45 16.78 -6.13
C PHE A 377 12.28 17.05 -4.64
N ASP A 378 11.54 16.16 -3.98
CA ASP A 378 11.53 16.12 -2.52
C ASP A 378 12.61 15.16 -2.02
N LEU A 379 13.46 15.63 -1.09
CA LEU A 379 14.40 14.79 -0.36
C LEU A 379 13.67 13.65 0.36
N GLU A 380 14.35 12.52 0.62
CA GLU A 380 13.74 11.41 1.34
C GLU A 380 13.03 11.87 2.63
N GLY A 381 11.77 11.44 2.81
CA GLY A 381 10.91 11.81 3.94
C GLY A 381 10.20 13.17 3.82
N HIS A 382 10.54 14.02 2.85
CA HIS A 382 9.90 15.32 2.67
C HIS A 382 8.81 15.27 1.61
N GLY A 383 7.87 16.21 1.68
CA GLY A 383 6.79 16.37 0.69
C GLY A 383 6.07 15.05 0.41
N LEU A 384 6.16 14.56 -0.82
CA LEU A 384 5.58 13.28 -1.24
C LEU A 384 6.60 12.12 -1.26
N SER A 385 7.89 12.37 -1.06
CA SER A 385 8.92 11.33 -0.97
C SER A 385 8.79 10.55 0.35
N PRO A 386 8.53 9.24 0.34
CA PRO A 386 8.48 8.43 1.54
C PRO A 386 9.88 8.23 2.15
N THR A 387 9.92 7.89 3.44
CA THR A 387 11.09 7.27 4.07
C THR A 387 10.71 5.98 4.76
N HIS A 388 11.57 4.98 4.64
CA HIS A 388 11.41 3.69 5.30
C HIS A 388 11.73 3.82 6.81
N PRO A 389 11.05 3.11 7.72
CA PRO A 389 11.37 3.15 9.15
C PRO A 389 12.85 2.87 9.46
N LEU A 390 13.48 1.94 8.72
CA LEU A 390 14.90 1.59 8.84
C LEU A 390 15.87 2.57 8.16
N SER A 391 15.40 3.51 7.33
CA SER A 391 16.28 4.51 6.70
C SER A 391 16.95 5.38 7.76
N GLN A 392 18.28 5.47 7.70
CA GLN A 392 19.10 6.39 8.47
C GLN A 392 19.42 7.62 7.63
N LEU A 393 18.69 8.71 7.85
CA LEU A 393 18.94 9.96 7.13
C LEU A 393 20.23 10.61 7.66
N SER A 394 21.03 11.13 6.73
CA SER A 394 22.32 11.81 6.94
C SER A 394 22.54 12.82 5.82
N ILE A 395 23.55 13.68 5.95
CA ILE A 395 23.92 14.61 4.87
C ILE A 395 24.38 13.83 3.63
N GLU A 396 25.09 12.73 3.83
CA GLU A 396 25.53 11.79 2.81
C GLU A 396 24.36 11.11 2.08
N SER A 397 23.33 10.70 2.83
CA SER A 397 22.16 10.07 2.20
C SER A 397 21.36 11.07 1.37
N PHE A 398 21.25 12.33 1.82
CA PHE A 398 20.63 13.40 1.01
C PHE A 398 21.47 13.79 -0.20
N ALA A 399 22.80 13.79 -0.08
CA ALA A 399 23.70 13.95 -1.24
C ALA A 399 23.53 12.80 -2.25
N SER A 400 23.24 11.59 -1.78
CA SER A 400 22.92 10.44 -2.64
C SER A 400 21.58 10.62 -3.36
N ASP A 401 20.58 11.25 -2.73
CA ASP A 401 19.34 11.61 -3.42
C ASP A 401 19.61 12.57 -4.59
N ILE A 402 20.49 13.58 -4.40
CA ILE A 402 20.93 14.49 -5.47
C ILE A 402 21.60 13.70 -6.60
N ARG A 403 22.48 12.73 -6.29
CA ARG A 403 23.12 11.85 -7.29
C ARG A 403 22.10 11.13 -8.16
N TYR A 404 21.03 10.58 -7.57
CA TYR A 404 19.98 9.91 -8.35
C TYR A 404 19.28 10.84 -9.34
N ILE A 405 19.04 12.09 -8.95
CA ILE A 405 18.46 13.09 -9.86
C ILE A 405 19.44 13.42 -11.00
N PHE A 406 20.73 13.56 -10.70
CA PHE A 406 21.76 13.79 -11.72
C PHE A 406 21.86 12.63 -12.71
N ASP A 407 21.81 11.39 -12.24
CA ASP A 407 21.77 10.19 -13.09
C ASP A 407 20.54 10.17 -13.99
N ALA A 408 19.36 10.42 -13.43
CA ALA A 408 18.10 10.45 -14.16
C ALA A 408 18.05 11.56 -15.22
N ALA A 409 18.69 12.68 -14.94
CA ALA A 409 18.85 13.81 -15.85
C ALA A 409 19.98 13.62 -16.88
N SER A 410 20.76 12.53 -16.78
CA SER A 410 21.96 12.28 -17.60
C SER A 410 23.03 13.39 -17.50
N ILE A 411 23.07 14.09 -16.36
CA ILE A 411 24.07 15.13 -16.07
C ILE A 411 25.42 14.47 -15.82
N ASN A 412 26.46 14.96 -16.50
CA ASN A 412 27.80 14.41 -16.46
C ASN A 412 28.84 15.54 -16.63
N SER A 413 30.13 15.24 -16.48
CA SER A 413 31.17 16.28 -16.44
C SER A 413 31.38 17.04 -17.76
N SER A 414 30.85 16.58 -18.89
CA SER A 414 30.88 17.34 -20.16
C SER A 414 29.71 18.31 -20.31
N ALA A 415 28.65 18.13 -19.52
CA ALA A 415 27.47 18.98 -19.46
C ALA A 415 27.03 19.14 -17.99
N PRO A 416 27.84 19.85 -17.16
CA PRO A 416 27.55 20.04 -15.75
C PRO A 416 26.29 20.89 -15.53
N ALA A 417 25.68 20.75 -14.36
CA ALA A 417 24.47 21.47 -13.99
C ALA A 417 24.74 22.67 -13.07
N THR A 418 23.74 23.55 -12.98
CA THR A 418 23.62 24.50 -11.88
C THR A 418 22.83 23.84 -10.73
N LEU A 419 23.37 23.87 -9.52
CA LEU A 419 22.75 23.26 -8.34
C LEU A 419 22.31 24.35 -7.35
N PHE A 420 21.01 24.44 -7.11
CA PHE A 420 20.41 25.32 -6.11
C PHE A 420 20.09 24.53 -4.84
N ALA A 421 20.39 25.11 -3.70
CA ALA A 421 20.13 24.47 -2.41
C ALA A 421 19.73 25.48 -1.34
N HIS A 422 18.85 25.08 -0.43
CA HIS A 422 18.40 25.88 0.71
C HIS A 422 18.64 25.15 2.04
N SER A 423 19.10 25.87 3.07
CA SER A 423 19.19 25.38 4.45
C SER A 423 19.91 24.02 4.56
N LEU A 424 19.31 23.00 5.20
CA LEU A 424 19.82 21.63 5.25
C LEU A 424 20.26 21.09 3.87
N GLY A 425 19.51 21.42 2.82
CA GLY A 425 19.82 21.06 1.45
C GLY A 425 21.17 21.63 0.99
N CYS A 426 21.63 22.77 1.52
CA CYS A 426 22.96 23.30 1.24
C CYS A 426 24.07 22.37 1.71
N LEU A 427 23.92 21.73 2.87
CA LEU A 427 24.92 20.76 3.35
C LEU A 427 24.96 19.53 2.44
N ALA A 428 23.80 19.03 2.02
CA ALA A 428 23.69 17.93 1.07
C ALA A 428 24.31 18.29 -0.29
N ALA A 429 24.03 19.50 -0.80
CA ALA A 429 24.59 20.00 -2.05
C ALA A 429 26.10 20.20 -1.99
N ILE A 430 26.63 20.79 -0.91
CA ILE A 430 28.07 20.90 -0.66
C ILE A 430 28.71 19.51 -0.67
N LYS A 431 28.16 18.57 0.11
CA LYS A 431 28.67 17.20 0.18
C LYS A 431 28.66 16.52 -1.19
N PHE A 432 27.56 16.64 -1.93
CA PHE A 432 27.43 16.13 -3.29
C PHE A 432 28.47 16.73 -4.24
N THR A 433 28.67 18.05 -4.22
CA THR A 433 29.66 18.76 -5.07
C THR A 433 31.09 18.35 -4.73
N LEU A 434 31.41 18.13 -3.46
CA LEU A 434 32.73 17.64 -3.02
C LEU A 434 33.00 16.22 -3.52
N ASP A 435 32.00 15.33 -3.42
CA ASP A 435 32.13 13.94 -3.81
C ASP A 435 32.12 13.73 -5.34
N ASN A 436 31.54 14.66 -6.09
CA ASN A 436 31.34 14.56 -7.53
C ASN A 436 31.97 15.75 -8.28
N PRO A 437 33.30 15.91 -8.24
CA PRO A 437 33.96 17.05 -8.87
C PRO A 437 33.69 17.07 -10.38
N GLY A 438 33.21 18.22 -10.86
CA GLY A 438 32.95 18.45 -12.29
C GLY A 438 31.51 18.22 -12.74
N LEU A 439 30.59 17.77 -11.88
CA LEU A 439 29.17 17.68 -12.22
C LEU A 439 28.40 18.97 -11.98
N VAL A 440 28.91 19.82 -11.09
CA VAL A 440 28.31 21.11 -10.75
C VAL A 440 29.22 22.22 -11.25
N GLU A 441 28.72 23.03 -12.17
CA GLU A 441 29.44 24.22 -12.69
C GLU A 441 29.20 25.42 -11.76
N LYS A 442 27.94 25.61 -11.38
CA LYS A 442 27.45 26.72 -10.57
C LYS A 442 26.70 26.17 -9.37
N LEU A 443 27.06 26.61 -8.18
CA LEU A 443 26.44 26.22 -6.91
C LEU A 443 25.79 27.45 -6.27
N VAL A 444 24.49 27.40 -6.00
CA VAL A 444 23.75 28.47 -5.33
C VAL A 444 23.31 27.97 -3.96
N LEU A 445 23.90 28.52 -2.91
CA LEU A 445 23.63 28.18 -1.52
C LEU A 445 22.81 29.29 -0.85
N VAL A 446 21.56 29.00 -0.52
CA VAL A 446 20.63 29.94 0.09
C VAL A 446 20.47 29.60 1.58
N GLY A 447 21.11 30.38 2.44
CA GLY A 447 21.18 30.14 3.89
C GLY A 447 21.87 28.82 4.26
N PRO A 448 23.15 28.59 3.91
CA PRO A 448 23.86 27.39 4.33
C PRO A 448 24.08 27.36 5.86
N PRO A 449 23.58 26.36 6.60
CA PRO A 449 23.77 26.26 8.04
C PRO A 449 25.22 25.88 8.38
N PRO A 450 25.67 26.03 9.64
CA PRO A 450 27.00 25.62 10.06
C PRO A 450 27.25 24.12 9.81
N SER A 451 28.48 23.79 9.43
CA SER A 451 28.96 22.41 9.30
C SER A 451 30.25 22.23 10.12
N PRO A 452 30.21 21.50 11.24
CA PRO A 452 29.03 20.94 11.92
C PRO A 452 28.17 22.01 12.61
N LEU A 453 26.97 21.63 13.09
CA LEU A 453 26.19 22.49 13.98
C LEU A 453 26.92 22.72 15.31
N PRO A 454 26.85 23.92 15.92
CA PRO A 454 27.30 24.13 17.29
C PRO A 454 26.56 23.21 18.28
N ASP A 455 27.23 22.78 19.36
CA ASP A 455 26.69 21.82 20.34
C ASP A 455 25.30 22.20 20.87
N ALA A 456 25.07 23.48 21.17
CA ALA A 456 23.78 23.96 21.65
C ALA A 456 22.68 23.81 20.58
N ALA A 457 22.99 24.10 19.32
CA ALA A 457 22.07 23.95 18.19
C ALA A 457 21.78 22.47 17.91
N SER A 458 22.80 21.60 17.97
CA SER A 458 22.62 20.14 17.83
C SER A 458 21.73 19.56 18.93
N LYS A 459 21.96 19.91 20.21
CA LYS A 459 21.08 19.52 21.32
C LYS A 459 19.64 20.02 21.14
N GLY A 460 19.49 21.27 20.69
CA GLY A 460 18.18 21.85 20.38
C GLY A 460 17.45 21.12 19.25
N ALA A 461 18.18 20.71 18.20
CA ALA A 461 17.65 19.92 17.09
C ALA A 461 17.20 18.52 17.55
N TYR A 462 18.00 17.82 18.38
CA TYR A 462 17.57 16.55 18.97
C TYR A 462 16.32 16.70 19.84
N ALA A 463 16.25 17.74 20.68
CA ALA A 463 15.07 18.01 21.50
C ALA A 463 13.83 18.31 20.64
N ARG A 464 14.00 19.06 19.54
CA ARG A 464 12.93 19.32 18.56
C ARG A 464 12.44 18.02 17.92
N ALA A 465 13.35 17.15 17.47
CA ALA A 465 12.99 15.85 16.88
C ALA A 465 12.19 14.98 17.87
N ALA A 466 12.60 14.92 19.13
CA ALA A 466 11.87 14.20 20.18
C ALA A 466 10.48 14.80 20.46
N LEU A 467 10.37 16.14 20.46
CA LEU A 467 9.09 16.82 20.64
C LEU A 467 8.13 16.57 19.48
N VAL A 468 8.62 16.59 18.23
CA VAL A 468 7.81 16.28 17.04
C VAL A 468 7.33 14.83 17.06
N ARG A 469 8.17 13.86 17.43
CA ARG A 469 7.76 12.46 17.56
C ARG A 469 6.65 12.26 18.59
N SER A 470 6.67 13.02 19.67
CA SER A 470 5.71 12.86 20.77
C SER A 470 4.42 13.68 20.62
N LYS A 471 4.47 14.83 19.92
CA LYS A 471 3.35 15.78 19.85
C LYS A 471 3.02 16.27 18.44
N GLY A 472 3.69 15.75 17.41
CA GLY A 472 3.53 16.17 16.03
C GLY A 472 4.20 17.51 15.71
N ILE A 473 4.15 17.91 14.43
CA ILE A 473 4.75 19.18 13.96
C ILE A 473 4.09 20.40 14.59
N GLY A 474 2.78 20.33 14.91
CA GLY A 474 2.04 21.42 15.54
C GLY A 474 2.66 21.91 16.85
N ALA A 475 3.43 21.05 17.55
CA ALA A 475 4.10 21.42 18.79
C ALA A 475 5.34 22.30 18.62
N VAL A 476 5.90 22.38 17.40
CA VAL A 476 7.12 23.14 17.11
C VAL A 476 6.93 24.22 16.05
N VAL A 477 5.87 24.12 15.23
CA VAL A 477 5.71 24.95 14.03
C VAL A 477 5.82 26.45 14.31
N ASP A 478 5.10 26.96 15.29
CA ASP A 478 5.05 28.42 15.53
C ASP A 478 6.40 28.94 16.05
N ALA A 479 7.10 28.14 16.86
CA ALA A 479 8.45 28.46 17.32
C ALA A 479 9.48 28.44 16.15
N VAL A 480 9.33 27.51 15.21
CA VAL A 480 10.20 27.45 14.02
C VAL A 480 9.92 28.61 13.06
N VAL A 481 8.64 28.96 12.86
CA VAL A 481 8.23 30.12 12.05
C VAL A 481 8.76 31.42 12.65
N ASP A 482 8.58 31.62 13.96
CA ASP A 482 9.03 32.84 14.63
C ASP A 482 10.56 33.00 14.63
N ALA A 483 11.29 31.89 14.78
CA ALA A 483 12.74 31.89 14.72
C ALA A 483 13.29 32.03 13.29
N GLY A 484 12.56 31.53 12.29
CA GLY A 484 13.01 31.45 10.90
C GLY A 484 12.60 32.62 10.02
N THR A 485 11.68 33.49 10.43
CA THR A 485 11.23 34.66 9.65
C THR A 485 11.66 35.97 10.30
N SER A 486 11.98 36.98 9.49
CA SER A 486 12.44 38.28 9.98
C SER A 486 11.34 39.06 10.68
N SER A 487 11.77 40.08 11.45
CA SER A 487 10.87 41.04 12.08
C SER A 487 10.05 41.81 11.04
N GLN A 488 10.66 42.14 9.90
CA GLN A 488 9.99 42.79 8.78
C GLN A 488 8.95 41.87 8.15
N THR A 489 9.29 40.62 7.81
CA THR A 489 8.38 39.62 7.25
C THR A 489 7.16 39.42 8.14
N LYS A 490 7.37 39.24 9.44
CA LYS A 490 6.27 39.06 10.41
C LYS A 490 5.33 40.26 10.48
N LYS A 491 5.82 41.47 10.18
CA LYS A 491 5.04 42.71 10.21
C LYS A 491 4.32 42.99 8.88
N SER A 492 4.96 42.76 7.74
CA SER A 492 4.50 43.24 6.44
C SER A 492 4.25 42.17 5.37
N ASN A 493 4.67 40.92 5.59
CA ASN A 493 4.49 39.82 4.63
C ASN A 493 3.84 38.59 5.29
N PRO A 494 2.54 38.67 5.65
CA PRO A 494 1.82 37.55 6.26
C PRO A 494 1.71 36.32 5.34
N LEU A 495 1.83 36.50 4.01
CA LEU A 495 1.85 35.39 3.05
C LEU A 495 3.11 34.53 3.21
N ALA A 496 4.28 35.15 3.36
CA ALA A 496 5.52 34.41 3.64
C ALA A 496 5.44 33.62 4.95
N VAL A 497 4.96 34.25 6.03
CA VAL A 497 4.76 33.57 7.33
C VAL A 497 3.83 32.37 7.17
N THR A 498 2.74 32.53 6.42
CA THR A 498 1.77 31.46 6.15
C THR A 498 2.40 30.35 5.30
N ALA A 499 3.16 30.69 4.25
CA ALA A 499 3.84 29.73 3.39
C ALA A 499 4.83 28.87 4.18
N VAL A 500 5.65 29.49 5.05
CA VAL A 500 6.56 28.77 5.95
C VAL A 500 5.77 27.83 6.86
N ARG A 501 4.72 28.33 7.50
CA ARG A 501 3.91 27.56 8.45
C ARG A 501 3.24 26.35 7.78
N LEU A 502 2.68 26.52 6.58
CA LEU A 502 2.04 25.45 5.83
C LEU A 502 3.07 24.43 5.30
N SER A 503 4.23 24.89 4.85
CA SER A 503 5.33 24.02 4.42
C SER A 503 5.77 23.08 5.55
N LEU A 504 5.90 23.61 6.76
CA LEU A 504 6.18 22.83 7.97
C LEU A 504 5.03 21.88 8.35
N LEU A 505 3.79 22.38 8.44
CA LEU A 505 2.63 21.55 8.79
C LEU A 505 2.35 20.44 7.79
N GLY A 506 2.78 20.61 6.53
CA GLY A 506 2.68 19.59 5.49
C GLY A 506 3.65 18.42 5.68
N GLN A 507 4.61 18.50 6.59
CA GLN A 507 5.58 17.43 6.82
C GLN A 507 5.01 16.30 7.67
N ASP A 508 5.44 15.07 7.38
CA ASP A 508 5.23 13.95 8.31
C ASP A 508 6.10 14.13 9.56
N PRO A 509 5.55 13.94 10.79
CA PRO A 509 6.30 14.10 12.02
C PRO A 509 7.57 13.23 12.12
N GLU A 510 7.50 11.94 11.77
CA GLU A 510 8.67 11.06 11.88
C GLU A 510 9.73 11.43 10.85
N SER A 511 9.31 11.73 9.62
CA SER A 511 10.24 12.17 8.59
C SER A 511 10.98 13.46 8.94
N TYR A 512 10.25 14.47 9.43
CA TYR A 512 10.85 15.72 9.89
C TYR A 512 11.81 15.49 11.05
N ALA A 513 11.44 14.61 11.99
CA ALA A 513 12.30 14.25 13.11
C ALA A 513 13.59 13.55 12.65
N LYS A 514 13.52 12.63 11.67
CA LYS A 514 14.70 12.00 11.07
C LYS A 514 15.62 13.00 10.40
N ALA A 515 15.08 13.92 9.60
CA ALA A 515 15.89 14.95 8.94
C ALA A 515 16.52 15.93 9.94
N THR A 516 15.79 16.29 11.00
CA THR A 516 16.32 17.10 12.11
C THR A 516 17.44 16.36 12.85
N TRP A 517 17.29 15.04 13.04
CA TRP A 517 18.30 14.18 13.64
C TRP A 517 19.54 14.05 12.77
N ALA A 518 19.36 13.93 11.44
CA ALA A 518 20.44 13.90 10.45
C ALA A 518 21.27 15.18 10.50
N LEU A 519 20.60 16.35 10.56
CA LEU A 519 21.26 17.64 10.70
C LEU A 519 22.04 17.74 12.02
N ALA A 520 21.44 17.32 13.14
CA ALA A 520 22.07 17.36 14.46
C ALA A 520 23.29 16.43 14.58
N GLY A 521 23.22 15.26 13.92
CA GLY A 521 24.25 14.22 13.92
C GLY A 521 25.34 14.40 12.88
N ALA A 522 25.27 15.43 12.04
CA ALA A 522 26.30 15.76 11.06
C ALA A 522 27.53 16.38 11.74
N THR A 523 28.38 15.54 12.33
CA THR A 523 29.56 15.99 13.09
C THR A 523 30.80 16.20 12.22
N GLN A 524 30.80 15.70 10.99
CA GLN A 524 31.91 15.88 10.06
C GLN A 524 31.85 17.28 9.44
N LYS A 525 32.99 17.98 9.50
CA LYS A 525 33.15 19.28 8.85
C LYS A 525 33.28 19.08 7.34
N LEU A 526 32.55 19.88 6.57
CA LEU A 526 32.67 19.90 5.12
C LEU A 526 33.84 20.80 4.68
N GLU A 527 34.75 20.24 3.90
CA GLU A 527 35.97 20.88 3.36
C GLU A 527 35.64 21.73 2.12
N VAL A 528 34.84 22.78 2.32
CA VAL A 528 34.34 23.66 1.26
C VAL A 528 35.43 24.32 0.41
N GLU A 529 36.66 24.41 0.91
CA GLU A 529 37.84 24.88 0.21
C GLU A 529 38.15 24.09 -1.07
N GLN A 530 37.66 22.85 -1.15
CA GLN A 530 37.84 21.97 -2.31
C GLN A 530 36.77 22.18 -3.39
N ILE A 531 35.74 23.00 -3.14
CA ILE A 531 34.70 23.31 -4.13
C ILE A 531 35.33 24.10 -5.28
N LYS A 532 35.20 23.55 -6.49
CA LYS A 532 35.65 24.18 -7.74
C LYS A 532 34.52 24.91 -8.48
N ALA A 533 33.27 24.62 -8.15
CA ALA A 533 32.12 25.27 -8.76
C ALA A 533 32.13 26.76 -8.41
N LYS A 534 31.74 27.61 -9.36
CA LYS A 534 31.41 29.01 -9.06
C LYS A 534 30.29 28.99 -8.05
N THR A 535 30.41 29.74 -6.97
CA THR A 535 29.46 29.65 -5.86
C THR A 535 28.81 31.00 -5.56
N LEU A 536 27.49 31.04 -5.49
CA LEU A 536 26.73 32.17 -4.95
C LEU A 536 26.18 31.76 -3.60
N ILE A 537 26.46 32.57 -2.57
CA ILE A 537 25.91 32.40 -1.23
C ILE A 537 24.96 33.57 -0.97
N ILE A 538 23.71 33.25 -0.67
CA ILE A 538 22.67 34.23 -0.33
C ILE A 538 22.27 34.00 1.12
N THR A 539 22.18 35.05 1.92
CA THR A 539 21.61 34.99 3.26
C THR A 539 20.76 36.22 3.58
N GLY A 540 19.89 36.11 4.59
CA GLY A 540 19.15 37.23 5.16
C GLY A 540 19.91 37.94 6.28
N GLU A 541 19.74 39.25 6.40
CA GLU A 541 20.30 40.05 7.50
C GLU A 541 19.86 39.54 8.89
N GLU A 542 18.62 39.05 9.00
CA GLU A 542 18.03 38.52 10.23
C GLU A 542 18.05 36.98 10.27
N ASP A 543 18.79 36.30 9.39
CA ASP A 543 18.90 34.83 9.39
C ASP A 543 19.70 34.34 10.61
N LYS A 544 18.99 33.73 11.57
CA LYS A 544 19.59 33.20 12.81
C LYS A 544 20.24 31.82 12.63
N VAL A 545 19.89 31.10 11.57
CA VAL A 545 20.46 29.78 11.26
C VAL A 545 21.76 29.96 10.47
N SER A 546 21.75 30.90 9.53
CA SER A 546 22.85 31.18 8.61
C SER A 546 23.23 32.66 8.59
N PRO A 547 23.66 33.24 9.72
CA PRO A 547 23.88 34.69 9.81
C PRO A 547 24.94 35.17 8.80
N PRO A 548 24.89 36.45 8.39
CA PRO A 548 25.85 37.01 7.43
C PRO A 548 27.32 36.71 7.73
N SER A 549 27.71 36.74 9.01
CA SER A 549 29.08 36.43 9.44
C SER A 549 29.48 34.97 9.19
N LEU A 550 28.55 34.03 9.24
CA LEU A 550 28.81 32.62 8.89
C LEU A 550 28.96 32.47 7.37
N CYS A 551 28.07 33.10 6.61
CA CYS A 551 28.12 33.04 5.15
C CYS A 551 29.41 33.70 4.60
N GLU A 552 29.90 34.76 5.24
CA GLU A 552 31.21 35.36 4.93
C GLU A 552 32.36 34.36 5.15
N GLN A 553 32.33 33.56 6.22
CA GLN A 553 33.34 32.49 6.43
C GLN A 553 33.31 31.43 5.33
N TYR A 554 32.14 31.08 4.79
CA TYR A 554 32.05 30.21 3.62
C TYR A 554 32.68 30.87 2.40
N THR A 555 32.42 32.17 2.18
CA THR A 555 32.97 32.94 1.05
C THR A 555 34.49 33.06 1.10
N GLU A 556 35.07 33.30 2.27
CA GLU A 556 36.54 33.36 2.45
C GLU A 556 37.23 32.04 2.12
N ARG A 557 36.54 30.91 2.34
CA ARG A 557 37.07 29.55 2.16
C ARG A 557 36.87 29.03 0.73
N ILE A 558 35.80 29.44 0.04
CA ILE A 558 35.48 29.00 -1.33
C ILE A 558 36.07 29.99 -2.35
N LYS A 559 37.05 29.54 -3.14
CA LYS A 559 37.83 30.40 -4.06
C LYS A 559 37.02 31.28 -5.01
N GLU A 560 36.06 30.71 -5.74
CA GLU A 560 35.25 31.44 -6.72
C GLU A 560 33.83 31.66 -6.19
N SER A 561 33.72 32.41 -5.09
CA SER A 561 32.45 32.66 -4.44
C SER A 561 32.04 34.14 -4.36
N LYS A 562 30.74 34.38 -4.29
CA LYS A 562 30.13 35.69 -4.03
C LYS A 562 29.11 35.57 -2.91
N HIS A 563 29.04 36.59 -2.05
CA HIS A 563 28.09 36.68 -0.95
C HIS A 563 27.10 37.80 -1.18
N VAL A 564 25.81 37.54 -0.99
CA VAL A 564 24.72 38.53 -1.03
C VAL A 564 23.94 38.45 0.27
N VAL A 565 23.74 39.60 0.92
CA VAL A 565 22.92 39.74 2.13
C VAL A 565 21.64 40.49 1.78
N LEU A 566 20.49 39.89 2.05
CA LEU A 566 19.17 40.45 1.83
C LEU A 566 18.70 41.20 3.08
N ASN A 567 18.37 42.49 2.92
CA ASN A 567 18.00 43.37 4.03
C ASN A 567 16.62 43.01 4.60
N GLY A 568 16.51 42.90 5.92
CA GLY A 568 15.23 42.56 6.58
C GLY A 568 14.66 41.18 6.22
N VAL A 569 15.51 40.21 5.86
CA VAL A 569 15.11 38.84 5.49
C VAL A 569 15.61 37.83 6.52
N GLY A 570 14.80 36.81 6.82
CA GLY A 570 15.15 35.70 7.70
C GLY A 570 15.71 34.50 6.93
N HIS A 571 15.42 33.29 7.41
CA HIS A 571 15.94 32.04 6.86
C HIS A 571 15.13 31.48 5.68
N TRP A 572 13.92 31.99 5.43
CA TRP A 572 13.03 31.52 4.36
C TRP A 572 13.06 32.45 3.15
N HIS A 573 14.28 32.80 2.74
CA HIS A 573 14.65 33.76 1.70
C HIS A 573 13.69 33.87 0.52
N VAL A 574 13.37 32.77 -0.18
CA VAL A 574 12.50 32.81 -1.36
C VAL A 574 11.06 33.20 -1.01
N TYR A 575 10.56 32.79 0.15
CA TYR A 575 9.23 33.17 0.61
C TYR A 575 9.21 34.62 1.13
N GLU A 576 10.28 35.04 1.79
CA GLU A 576 10.37 36.36 2.43
C GLU A 576 10.64 37.50 1.42
N ASP A 577 11.56 37.27 0.47
CA ASP A 577 12.00 38.25 -0.53
C ASP A 577 12.44 37.56 -1.85
N VAL A 578 11.45 37.11 -2.63
CA VAL A 578 11.70 36.49 -3.94
C VAL A 578 12.41 37.42 -4.92
N ASP A 579 12.16 38.73 -4.85
CA ASP A 579 12.76 39.72 -5.75
C ASP A 579 14.26 39.87 -5.46
N GLY A 580 14.65 40.04 -4.19
CA GLY A 580 16.04 40.10 -3.80
C GLY A 580 16.82 38.82 -4.15
N VAL A 581 16.22 37.64 -3.92
CA VAL A 581 16.81 36.37 -4.35
C VAL A 581 16.93 36.31 -5.88
N ALA A 582 15.91 36.73 -6.62
CA ALA A 582 15.92 36.72 -8.09
C ALA A 582 16.98 37.66 -8.66
N GLU A 583 17.16 38.85 -8.10
CA GLU A 583 18.21 39.78 -8.51
C GLU A 583 19.62 39.20 -8.29
N ALA A 584 19.86 38.61 -7.12
CA ALA A 584 21.13 37.95 -6.79
C ALA A 584 21.44 36.79 -7.75
N VAL A 585 20.44 35.95 -8.04
CA VAL A 585 20.55 34.79 -8.92
C VAL A 585 20.76 35.23 -10.37
N LYS A 586 19.98 36.20 -10.88
CA LYS A 586 20.08 36.68 -12.27
C LYS A 586 21.45 37.27 -12.59
N ALA A 587 22.12 37.86 -11.61
CA ALA A 587 23.49 38.36 -11.78
C ALA A 587 24.56 37.25 -11.87
N PHE A 588 24.17 35.99 -11.62
CA PHE A 588 25.07 34.86 -11.47
C PHE A 588 24.86 33.74 -12.49
N ILE A 589 23.60 33.39 -12.80
CA ILE A 589 23.27 32.29 -13.72
C ILE A 589 23.34 32.65 -15.18
#